data_AF-A0A4V1BR29-F1
#
_entry.id   AF-A0A4V1BR29-F1
#
_cell.length_a   1.000
_cell.length_b   1.000
_cell.length_c   1.000
_cell.angle_alpha   90.00
_cell.angle_beta   90.00
_cell.angle_gamma   90.00
#
_symmetry.space_group_name_H-M   'P 1'
#
loop_
_entity.id
_entity.type
_entity.pdbx_description
1 polymer ?
#
loop_
_entity_poly.entity_id
_entity_poly.type
_entity_poly.pdbx_seq_one_letter_code
_entity_poly.pdbx_strand_id
1 'polypeptide(L)'
;MMLDQARIDETRSLLGEETFAMFLQRLEVEFDEFVAWLDATPTPAADEIALRCHTLASSAGIYGASELRRTLLATEQVAQSDTATKMTELADATRSITDVWAETLRAFRSIK
;
A
#
# COMPACT_ATOMS: atom_id res chain seq x y z
N MET A 1 -12.70 -2.42 6.26
CA MET A 1 -13.30 -1.30 5.49
C MET A 1 -12.17 -0.69 4.67
N MET A 2 -12.36 -0.53 3.36
CA MET A 2 -11.30 -0.10 2.43
C MET A 2 -10.58 1.17 2.87
N LEU A 3 -11.37 2.23 3.12
CA LEU A 3 -10.89 3.52 3.56
C LEU A 3 -11.44 3.83 4.95
N ASP A 4 -10.62 4.42 5.82
CA ASP A 4 -11.03 5.00 7.09
C ASP A 4 -11.40 6.47 6.86
N GLN A 5 -12.71 6.72 6.73
CA GLN A 5 -13.22 8.06 6.45
C GLN A 5 -12.89 9.06 7.57
N ALA A 6 -12.91 8.63 8.83
CA ALA A 6 -12.61 9.51 9.95
C ALA A 6 -11.15 9.98 9.92
N ARG A 7 -10.22 9.07 9.60
CA ARG A 7 -8.80 9.41 9.42
C ARG A 7 -8.57 10.30 8.19
N ILE A 8 -9.31 10.07 7.10
CA ILE A 8 -9.26 10.93 5.91
C ILE A 8 -9.71 12.35 6.27
N ASP A 9 -10.85 12.50 6.92
CA ASP A 9 -11.42 13.80 7.29
C ASP A 9 -10.51 14.54 8.29
N GLU A 10 -9.95 13.83 9.28
CA GLU A 10 -8.95 14.35 10.21
C GLU A 10 -7.72 14.88 9.46
N THR A 11 -7.14 14.06 8.57
CA THR A 11 -5.93 14.41 7.82
C THR A 11 -6.17 15.57 6.86
N ARG A 12 -7.32 15.57 6.18
CA ARG A 12 -7.76 16.65 5.28
C ARG A 12 -7.95 17.96 6.05
N SER A 13 -8.57 17.91 7.23
CA SER A 13 -8.74 19.06 8.11
C SER A 13 -7.40 19.65 8.58
N LEU A 14 -6.44 18.80 8.94
CA LEU A 14 -5.12 19.20 9.42
C LEU A 14 -4.23 19.81 8.33
N LEU A 15 -4.23 19.23 7.12
CA LEU A 15 -3.34 19.64 6.02
C LEU A 15 -3.95 20.73 5.14
N GLY A 16 -5.28 20.85 5.12
CA GLY A 16 -6.02 21.61 4.12
C GLY A 16 -6.17 20.86 2.79
N GLU A 17 -7.20 21.21 2.03
CA GLU A 17 -7.61 20.46 0.83
C GLU A 17 -6.51 20.38 -0.24
N GLU A 18 -5.81 21.48 -0.50
CA GLU A 18 -4.77 21.54 -1.54
C GLU A 18 -3.59 20.64 -1.19
N THR A 19 -3.08 20.73 0.04
CA THR A 19 -1.99 19.90 0.54
C THR A 19 -2.39 18.43 0.55
N PHE A 20 -3.61 18.12 1.00
CA PHE A 20 -4.13 16.76 1.00
C PHE A 20 -4.21 16.17 -0.42
N ALA A 21 -4.71 16.94 -1.39
CA ALA A 21 -4.78 16.52 -2.79
C ALA A 21 -3.40 16.26 -3.40
N MET A 22 -2.42 17.12 -3.12
CA MET A 22 -1.02 16.94 -3.56
C MET A 22 -0.42 15.66 -2.97
N PHE A 23 -0.66 15.38 -1.69
CA PHE A 23 -0.20 14.16 -1.06
C PHE A 23 -0.87 12.90 -1.62
N LEU A 24 -2.17 12.94 -1.90
CA LEU A 24 -2.84 11.83 -2.56
C LEU A 24 -2.25 11.57 -3.94
N GLN A 25 -1.96 12.60 -4.75
CA GLN A 25 -1.28 12.42 -6.03
C GLN A 25 0.10 11.78 -5.88
N ARG A 26 0.87 12.19 -4.88
CA ARG A 26 2.17 11.58 -4.58
C ARG A 26 2.02 10.11 -4.17
N LEU A 27 1.03 9.80 -3.34
CA LEU A 27 0.73 8.43 -2.94
C LEU A 27 0.34 7.58 -4.14
N GLU A 28 -0.47 8.11 -5.06
CA GLU A 28 -0.81 7.43 -6.32
C GLU A 28 0.45 7.03 -7.10
N VAL A 29 1.38 7.96 -7.30
CA VAL A 29 2.64 7.70 -8.01
C VAL A 29 3.52 6.69 -7.27
N GLU A 30 3.72 6.88 -5.96
CA GLU A 30 4.56 5.99 -5.15
C GLU A 30 4.04 4.53 -5.16
N PHE A 31 2.73 4.34 -5.11
CA PHE A 31 2.13 3.00 -5.15
C PHE A 31 2.10 2.39 -6.54
N ASP A 32 1.87 3.17 -7.59
CA ASP A 32 1.97 2.68 -8.98
C ASP A 32 3.40 2.21 -9.29
N GLU A 33 4.42 2.98 -8.87
CA GLU A 33 5.82 2.58 -8.99
C GLU A 33 6.15 1.33 -8.19
N PHE A 34 5.59 1.21 -6.98
CA PHE A 34 5.79 0.04 -6.13
C PHE A 34 5.17 -1.23 -6.73
N VAL A 35 3.93 -1.15 -7.22
CA VAL A 35 3.26 -2.28 -7.88
C VAL A 35 4.01 -2.69 -9.14
N ALA A 36 4.43 -1.74 -9.98
CA ALA A 36 5.25 -2.04 -11.14
C ALA A 36 6.60 -2.69 -10.78
N TRP A 37 7.19 -2.28 -9.65
CA TRP A 37 8.43 -2.87 -9.15
C TRP A 37 8.22 -4.30 -8.63
N LEU A 38 7.08 -4.62 -8.01
CA LEU A 38 6.75 -5.99 -7.59
C LEU A 38 6.67 -6.96 -8.78
N ASP A 39 6.17 -6.48 -9.92
CA ASP A 39 6.04 -7.26 -11.16
C ASP A 39 7.34 -7.31 -11.99
N ALA A 40 8.42 -6.69 -11.52
CA ALA A 40 9.69 -6.64 -12.24
C ALA A 40 10.32 -8.04 -12.43
N THR A 41 11.08 -8.18 -13.51
CA THR A 41 11.90 -9.37 -13.78
C THR A 41 13.39 -8.97 -13.81
N PRO A 42 14.26 -9.59 -12.97
CA PRO A 42 13.96 -10.66 -12.01
C PRO A 42 13.06 -10.17 -10.85
N THR A 43 12.32 -11.10 -10.25
CA THR A 43 11.46 -10.82 -9.09
C THR A 43 12.30 -10.20 -7.96
N PRO A 44 11.82 -9.13 -7.31
CA PRO A 44 12.55 -8.49 -6.23
C PRO A 44 12.83 -9.42 -5.05
N ALA A 45 13.90 -9.12 -4.31
CA ALA A 45 14.29 -9.89 -3.14
C ALA A 45 13.29 -9.70 -1.98
N ALA A 46 13.08 -10.74 -1.18
CA ALA A 46 12.06 -10.73 -0.12
C ALA A 46 12.35 -9.68 0.97
N ASP A 47 13.61 -9.45 1.31
CA ASP A 47 14.03 -8.41 2.25
C ASP A 47 13.73 -6.99 1.74
N GLU A 48 13.95 -6.74 0.45
CA GLU A 48 13.55 -5.47 -0.18
C GLU A 48 12.03 -5.29 -0.19
N ILE A 49 11.28 -6.36 -0.48
CA ILE A 49 9.81 -6.34 -0.44
C ILE A 49 9.34 -5.99 0.97
N ALA A 50 9.89 -6.64 2.00
CA ALA A 50 9.55 -6.37 3.39
C ALA A 50 9.78 -4.88 3.76
N LEU A 51 10.95 -4.34 3.41
CA LEU A 51 11.32 -2.96 3.72
C LEU A 51 10.38 -1.94 3.05
N ARG A 52 10.07 -2.15 1.77
CA ARG A 52 9.16 -1.25 1.04
C ARG A 52 7.73 -1.36 1.54
N CYS A 53 7.24 -2.58 1.83
CA CYS A 53 5.92 -2.79 2.45
C CYS A 53 5.79 -2.02 3.77
N HIS A 54 6.79 -2.11 4.66
CA HIS A 54 6.81 -1.40 5.93
C HIS A 54 6.69 0.13 5.75
N THR A 55 7.49 0.66 4.83
CA THR A 55 7.56 2.10 4.53
C THR A 55 6.20 2.60 3.99
N LEU A 56 5.65 1.89 3.01
CA LEU A 56 4.38 2.25 2.38
C LEU A 56 3.18 2.01 3.30
N ALA A 57 3.24 1.05 4.21
CA ALA A 57 2.18 0.82 5.20
C ALA A 57 1.98 2.03 6.12
N SER A 58 3.07 2.73 6.43
CA SER A 58 3.01 3.98 7.20
C SER A 58 2.29 5.07 6.43
N SER A 59 2.64 5.25 5.15
CA SER A 59 1.97 6.21 4.25
C SER A 59 0.48 5.89 4.11
N ALA A 60 0.13 4.64 3.79
CA ALA A 60 -1.26 4.19 3.68
C ALA A 60 -2.09 4.47 4.96
N GLY A 61 -1.48 4.32 6.14
CA GLY A 61 -2.14 4.61 7.42
C GLY A 61 -2.45 6.09 7.65
N ILE A 62 -1.62 7.00 7.16
CA ILE A 62 -1.84 8.45 7.28
C ILE A 62 -3.09 8.84 6.48
N TYR A 63 -3.25 8.32 5.26
CA TYR A 63 -4.37 8.67 4.37
C TYR A 63 -5.59 7.75 4.51
N GLY A 64 -5.66 6.98 5.59
CA GLY A 64 -6.80 6.12 5.89
C GLY A 64 -6.98 4.93 4.93
N ALA A 65 -5.98 4.56 4.12
CA ALA A 65 -6.03 3.37 3.26
C ALA A 65 -5.85 2.08 4.09
N SER A 66 -6.84 1.76 4.91
CA SER A 66 -6.78 0.74 5.95
C SER A 66 -6.52 -0.67 5.41
N GLU A 67 -7.21 -1.06 4.34
CA GLU A 67 -7.03 -2.38 3.74
C GLU A 67 -5.68 -2.54 3.05
N LEU A 68 -5.24 -1.50 2.36
CA LEU A 68 -3.91 -1.45 1.75
C LEU A 68 -2.82 -1.56 2.81
N ARG A 69 -2.91 -0.77 3.89
CA ARG A 69 -1.99 -0.84 5.03
C ARG A 69 -1.93 -2.25 5.62
N ARG A 70 -3.08 -2.87 5.84
CA ARG A 70 -3.17 -4.24 6.38
C ARG A 70 -2.49 -5.25 5.45
N THR A 71 -2.72 -5.14 4.15
CA THR A 71 -2.15 -6.03 3.13
C THR A 71 -0.62 -5.88 3.04
N LEU A 72 -0.11 -4.65 3.12
CA LEU A 72 1.32 -4.37 3.16
C LEU A 72 1.99 -4.98 4.40
N LEU A 73 1.42 -4.79 5.59
CA LEU A 73 1.94 -5.36 6.84
C LEU A 73 1.89 -6.90 6.86
N ALA A 74 0.86 -7.49 6.25
CA ALA A 74 0.79 -8.94 6.09
C ALA A 74 1.87 -9.46 5.12
N THR A 75 2.09 -8.75 4.01
CA THR A 75 3.13 -9.09 3.03
C THR A 75 4.53 -8.94 3.64
N GLU A 76 4.77 -7.90 4.44
CA GLU A 76 6.01 -7.72 5.22
C GLU A 76 6.29 -8.96 6.09
N GLN A 77 5.28 -9.43 6.83
CA GLN A 77 5.44 -10.61 7.70
C GLN A 77 5.76 -11.88 6.91
N VAL A 78 5.08 -12.11 5.77
CA VAL A 78 5.38 -13.24 4.88
C VAL A 78 6.81 -13.14 4.36
N ALA A 79 7.23 -11.96 3.92
CA ALA A 79 8.56 -11.70 3.40
C ALA A 79 9.67 -11.85 4.45
N GLN A 80 9.35 -11.65 5.74
CA GLN A 80 10.27 -11.88 6.87
C GLN A 80 10.23 -13.31 7.41
N SER A 81 9.24 -14.11 7.02
CA SER A 81 9.11 -15.49 7.48
C SER A 81 10.28 -16.36 7.04
N ASP A 82 10.52 -17.44 7.77
CA ASP A 82 11.50 -18.48 7.45
C ASP A 82 10.80 -19.83 7.26
N THR A 83 9.81 -19.83 6.36
CA THR A 83 9.02 -21.02 6.02
C THR A 83 9.42 -21.56 4.66
N ALA A 84 9.27 -22.88 4.47
CA ALA A 84 9.50 -23.51 3.17
C ALA A 84 8.51 -23.02 2.09
N THR A 85 7.36 -22.48 2.50
CA THR A 85 6.28 -21.96 1.62
C THR A 85 6.43 -20.47 1.30
N LYS A 86 7.38 -19.78 1.93
CA LYS A 86 7.60 -18.32 1.85
C LYS A 86 7.47 -17.75 0.45
N MET A 87 8.16 -18.33 -0.53
CA MET A 87 8.20 -17.76 -1.89
C MET A 87 6.84 -17.86 -2.61
N THR A 88 6.06 -18.90 -2.32
CA THR A 88 4.71 -19.05 -2.90
C THR A 88 3.74 -18.08 -2.22
N GLU A 89 3.76 -18.02 -0.88
CA GLU A 89 2.93 -17.09 -0.12
C GLU A 89 3.26 -15.62 -0.45
N LEU A 90 4.53 -15.31 -0.69
CA LEU A 90 4.95 -13.97 -1.08
C LEU A 90 4.45 -13.59 -2.48
N ALA A 91 4.40 -14.54 -3.42
CA ALA A 91 3.82 -14.30 -4.74
C ALA A 91 2.31 -14.01 -4.65
N ASP A 92 1.58 -14.72 -3.80
CA ASP A 92 0.15 -14.49 -3.58
C ASP A 92 -0.10 -13.15 -2.84
N ALA A 93 0.74 -12.82 -1.86
CA ALA A 93 0.65 -11.58 -1.10
C ALA A 93 0.94 -10.35 -1.98
N THR A 94 1.96 -10.41 -2.84
CA THR A 94 2.29 -9.32 -3.78
C THR A 94 1.22 -9.10 -4.84
N ARG A 95 0.57 -10.16 -5.32
CA ARG A 95 -0.63 -10.03 -6.16
C ARG A 95 -1.78 -9.36 -5.42
N SER A 96 -2.00 -9.75 -4.16
CA SER A 96 -3.04 -9.14 -3.33
C SER A 96 -2.81 -7.64 -3.11
N ILE A 97 -1.56 -7.19 -2.98
CA ILE A 97 -1.24 -5.75 -2.93
C ILE A 97 -1.74 -5.04 -4.20
N THR A 98 -1.48 -5.61 -5.37
CA THR A 98 -1.88 -5.02 -6.66
C THR A 98 -3.40 -4.88 -6.78
N ASP A 99 -4.14 -5.92 -6.39
CA ASP A 99 -5.60 -5.89 -6.42
C ASP A 99 -6.17 -4.86 -5.43
N VAL A 100 -5.68 -4.87 -4.18
CA VAL A 100 -6.13 -3.93 -3.13
C VAL A 100 -5.75 -2.49 -3.48
N TRP A 101 -4.62 -2.26 -4.13
CA TRP A 101 -4.23 -0.93 -4.61
C TRP A 101 -5.22 -0.42 -5.66
N ALA A 102 -5.55 -1.22 -6.67
CA ALA A 102 -6.51 -0.83 -7.70
C ALA A 102 -7.88 -0.48 -7.11
N GLU A 103 -8.35 -1.24 -6.11
CA GLU A 103 -9.60 -0.93 -5.39
C GLU A 103 -9.50 0.34 -4.54
N THR A 104 -8.38 0.51 -3.81
CA THR A 104 -8.11 1.69 -2.98
C THR A 104 -8.08 2.96 -3.83
N LEU A 105 -7.44 2.92 -4.99
CA LEU A 105 -7.36 4.03 -5.92
C LEU A 105 -8.73 4.45 -6.46
N ARG A 106 -9.58 3.46 -6.80
CA ARG A 106 -10.97 3.72 -7.20
C ARG A 106 -11.75 4.40 -6.07
N ALA A 107 -11.57 3.93 -4.83
CA ALA A 107 -12.23 4.53 -3.67
C ALA A 107 -11.76 5.97 -3.43
N PHE A 108 -10.45 6.24 -3.48
CA PHE A 108 -9.93 7.61 -3.35
C PHE A 108 -10.48 8.56 -4.43
N ARG A 109 -10.58 8.09 -5.68
CA ARG A 109 -11.15 8.88 -6.78
C ARG A 109 -12.65 9.14 -6.64
N SER A 110 -13.37 8.36 -5.84
CA SER A 110 -14.80 8.58 -5.57
C SER A 110 -15.09 9.59 -4.46
N ILE A 111 -14.06 9.95 -3.68
CA ILE A 111 -14.15 10.90 -2.56
C ILE A 111 -13.32 12.19 -2.77
N LYS A 112 -12.63 12.27 -3.91
CA LYS A 112 -12.12 13.52 -4.49
C LYS A 112 -13.28 14.30 -5.09
#